data_AF-A0AAW2DJG6-F1
#
_entry.id   AF-A0AAW2DJG6-F1
#
_cell.length_a   1.000
_cell.length_b   1.000
_cell.length_c   1.000
_cell.angle_alpha   90.00
_cell.angle_beta   90.00
_cell.angle_gamma   90.00
#
_symmetry.space_group_name_H-M   'P 1'
#
loop_
_entity.id
_entity.type
_entity.pdbx_description
1 polymer ?
#
loop_
_entity_poly.entity_id
_entity_poly.type
_entity_poly.pdbx_seq_one_letter_code
_entity_poly.pdbx_strand_id
1 'polypeptide(L)'
;MLEELKDFGHGDRSVLRPWRIEARFSCRLESLESENFGFANKTIVTILYQNQIEGLEVETKDGEWINVKPSPDSFTVMIGDSLLAWTNGRLHSPIHRVMMTGNVARYSIGLFSIPKAGYIIEAPKELVDEEHPLLFKPFDHVQFLGYYYTEAGQKAKSALRNYCGI
;
A
#
# COMPACT_ATOMS: atom_id res chain seq x y z
N MET A 1 13.07 -5.57 -9.85
CA MET A 1 12.19 -4.56 -9.23
C MET A 1 12.68 -3.11 -9.41
N LEU A 2 14.00 -2.85 -9.47
CA LEU A 2 14.53 -1.48 -9.70
C LEU A 2 14.80 -1.15 -11.19
N GLU A 3 14.69 -2.11 -12.11
CA GLU A 3 14.97 -1.85 -13.53
C GLU A 3 13.81 -1.23 -14.30
N GLU A 4 12.56 -1.47 -13.90
CA GLU A 4 11.35 -0.91 -14.53
C GLU A 4 11.11 0.57 -14.20
N LEU A 5 11.90 1.15 -13.29
CA LEU A 5 11.80 2.57 -12.90
C LEU A 5 12.87 3.45 -13.56
N LYS A 6 13.78 2.87 -14.38
CA LYS A 6 14.87 3.61 -15.01
C LYS A 6 14.40 4.60 -16.09
N ASP A 7 13.21 4.38 -16.67
CA ASP A 7 12.67 5.24 -17.73
C ASP A 7 11.92 6.50 -17.23
N PHE A 8 11.72 6.64 -15.91
CA PHE A 8 11.04 7.83 -15.36
C PHE A 8 11.95 9.06 -15.18
N GLY A 9 13.22 8.98 -15.56
CA GLY A 9 14.25 10.00 -15.29
C GLY A 9 14.18 11.27 -16.13
N HIS A 10 13.34 11.34 -17.18
CA HIS A 10 13.24 12.50 -18.09
C HIS A 10 11.81 13.09 -18.20
N GLY A 11 10.87 12.63 -17.37
CA GLY A 11 9.46 13.05 -17.40
C GLY A 11 9.17 14.34 -16.61
N ASP A 12 8.12 15.04 -17.04
CA ASP A 12 7.55 16.22 -16.37
C ASP A 12 7.31 15.95 -14.86
N ARG A 13 7.97 16.72 -14.00
CA ARG A 13 7.86 16.60 -12.54
C ARG A 13 6.48 17.01 -11.99
N SER A 14 5.56 17.47 -12.84
CA SER A 14 4.17 17.77 -12.48
C SER A 14 3.45 16.55 -11.90
N VAL A 15 3.81 15.33 -12.34
CA VAL A 15 3.19 14.06 -11.89
C VAL A 15 3.43 13.74 -10.42
N LEU A 16 4.45 14.35 -9.78
CA LEU A 16 4.74 14.17 -8.35
C LEU A 16 4.13 15.26 -7.44
N ARG A 17 3.56 16.33 -8.04
CA ARG A 17 2.93 17.42 -7.28
C ARG A 17 1.59 17.11 -6.59
N PRO A 18 0.81 16.06 -6.94
CA PRO A 18 -0.48 15.82 -6.31
C PRO A 18 -0.42 14.98 -5.03
N TRP A 19 0.78 14.60 -4.56
CA TRP A 19 0.93 13.69 -3.42
C TRP A 19 1.30 14.44 -2.14
N ARG A 20 0.72 14.03 -1.00
CA ARG A 20 1.02 14.55 0.34
C ARG A 20 1.67 13.46 1.19
N ILE A 21 2.75 13.80 1.88
CA ILE A 21 3.39 12.91 2.85
C ILE A 21 2.79 13.17 4.23
N GLU A 22 2.28 12.12 4.87
CA GLU A 22 1.82 12.11 6.25
C GLU A 22 2.69 11.16 7.09
N ALA A 23 3.31 11.68 8.15
CA ALA A 23 4.00 10.85 9.13
C ALA A 23 3.00 10.37 10.19
N ARG A 24 2.92 9.06 10.43
CA ARG A 24 2.15 8.50 11.56
C ARG A 24 3.08 7.70 12.46
N PHE A 25 3.21 8.16 13.70
CA PHE A 25 3.90 7.41 14.73
C PHE A 25 2.98 6.30 15.23
N SER A 26 3.36 5.03 15.00
CA SER A 26 2.65 3.91 15.61
C SER A 26 3.26 3.64 16.98
N CYS A 27 2.46 3.84 18.03
CA CYS A 27 2.85 3.56 19.41
C CYS A 27 2.37 2.16 19.79
N ARG A 28 3.28 1.39 20.41
CA ARG A 28 3.10 0.10 21.11
C ARG A 28 1.87 -0.72 20.68
N LEU A 29 2.09 -1.67 19.75
CA LEU A 29 1.17 -2.80 19.61
C LEU A 29 1.41 -3.74 20.80
N GLU A 30 0.61 -3.57 21.85
CA GLU A 30 0.42 -4.64 22.84
C GLU A 30 -0.35 -5.77 22.17
N SER A 31 -0.18 -7.01 22.63
CA SER A 31 -0.82 -8.21 22.09
C SER A 31 -2.35 -8.13 22.22
N LEU A 32 -2.99 -7.32 21.38
CA LEU A 32 -4.34 -7.59 20.97
C LEU A 32 -4.25 -8.84 20.12
N GLU A 33 -5.13 -9.80 20.37
CA GLU A 33 -5.40 -10.87 19.42
C GLU A 33 -5.90 -10.21 18.14
N SER A 34 -4.99 -9.69 17.33
CA SER A 34 -5.31 -9.25 15.98
C SER A 34 -5.64 -10.55 15.27
N GLU A 35 -6.93 -10.77 15.06
CA GLU A 35 -7.42 -11.78 14.12
C GLU A 35 -6.49 -11.78 12.89
N ASN A 36 -6.17 -12.97 12.39
CA ASN A 36 -5.18 -13.24 11.32
C ASN A 36 -5.44 -12.54 9.97
N PHE A 37 -6.23 -11.48 9.95
CA PHE A 37 -6.67 -10.73 8.79
C PHE A 37 -5.57 -9.78 8.31
N GLY A 38 -4.93 -10.15 7.22
CA GLY A 38 -4.04 -9.26 6.49
C GLY A 38 -4.82 -8.15 5.79
N PHE A 39 -4.18 -7.00 5.62
CA PHE A 39 -4.73 -5.90 4.85
C PHE A 39 -3.68 -5.30 3.90
N ALA A 40 -4.15 -4.65 2.84
CA ALA A 40 -3.32 -3.84 1.96
C ALA A 40 -3.45 -2.36 2.33
N ASN A 41 -2.34 -1.61 2.26
CA ASN A 41 -2.36 -0.17 2.53
C ASN A 41 -3.19 0.56 1.46
N LYS A 42 -4.05 1.51 1.86
CA LYS A 42 -4.86 2.30 0.91
C LYS A 42 -4.10 3.47 0.29
N THR A 43 -2.92 3.76 0.84
CA THR A 43 -2.03 4.86 0.50
C THR A 43 -1.32 4.62 -0.85
N ILE A 44 -0.33 5.44 -1.19
CA ILE A 44 0.50 5.31 -2.40
C ILE A 44 1.72 4.44 -2.08
N VAL A 45 2.52 4.90 -1.12
CA VAL A 45 3.71 4.21 -0.60
C VAL A 45 3.73 4.36 0.91
N THR A 46 4.14 3.30 1.59
CA THR A 46 4.43 3.27 3.03
C THR A 46 5.90 2.93 3.23
N ILE A 47 6.61 3.74 4.03
CA ILE A 47 7.97 3.43 4.49
C ILE A 47 7.88 3.10 5.98
N LEU A 48 8.34 1.92 6.36
CA LEU A 48 8.26 1.41 7.71
C LEU A 48 9.66 1.16 8.28
N TYR A 49 9.90 1.71 9.45
CA TYR A 49 10.98 1.28 10.34
C TYR A 49 10.39 0.48 11.49
N GLN A 50 11.10 -0.54 11.95
CA GLN A 50 10.74 -1.32 13.14
C GLN A 50 12.00 -1.62 13.95
N ASN A 51 11.85 -1.77 15.27
CA ASN A 51 12.94 -2.28 16.10
C ASN A 51 13.24 -3.75 15.75
N GLN A 52 14.27 -4.32 16.37
CA GLN A 52 14.83 -5.63 16.04
C GLN A 52 13.95 -6.81 16.52
N ILE A 53 12.64 -6.59 16.61
CA ILE A 53 11.63 -7.56 16.99
C ILE A 53 10.80 -7.88 15.74
N GLU A 54 10.78 -9.15 15.38
CA GLU A 54 9.99 -9.65 14.25
C GLU A 54 8.49 -9.47 14.48
N GLY A 55 7.73 -9.57 13.39
CA GLY A 55 6.28 -9.64 13.46
C GLY A 55 5.56 -9.13 12.22
N LEU A 56 6.21 -8.30 11.40
CA LEU A 56 5.64 -7.97 10.09
C LEU A 56 5.72 -9.20 9.17
N GLU A 57 4.57 -9.62 8.66
CA GLU A 57 4.47 -10.63 7.61
C GLU A 57 3.80 -10.04 6.37
N VAL A 58 4.28 -10.45 5.21
CA VAL A 58 3.77 -10.05 3.91
C VAL A 58 3.36 -11.29 3.13
N GLU A 59 2.15 -11.25 2.56
CA GLU A 59 1.64 -12.32 1.70
C GLU A 59 2.24 -12.18 0.30
N THR A 60 2.76 -13.28 -0.23
CA THR A 60 3.23 -13.40 -1.60
C THR A 60 2.06 -13.52 -2.57
N LYS A 61 2.35 -13.40 -3.87
CA LYS A 61 1.35 -13.62 -4.93
C LYS A 61 0.78 -15.05 -4.91
N ASP A 62 1.53 -16.00 -4.37
CA ASP A 62 1.14 -17.41 -4.28
C ASP A 62 0.36 -17.73 -2.98
N GLY A 63 0.11 -16.72 -2.13
CA GLY A 63 -0.63 -16.87 -0.87
C GLY A 63 0.22 -17.33 0.32
N GLU A 64 1.53 -17.45 0.15
CA GLU A 64 2.45 -17.77 1.24
C GLU A 64 2.82 -16.53 2.04
N TRP A 65 2.91 -16.66 3.36
CA TRP A 65 3.33 -15.58 4.26
C TRP A 65 4.83 -15.60 4.48
N ILE A 66 5.49 -14.45 4.25
CA ILE A 66 6.91 -14.25 4.49
C ILE A 66 7.10 -13.27 5.64
N ASN A 67 7.91 -13.67 6.62
CA ASN A 67 8.36 -12.79 7.70
C ASN A 67 9.40 -11.78 7.19
N VAL A 68 9.15 -10.50 7.43
CA VAL A 68 10.06 -9.42 7.10
C VAL A 68 11.05 -9.22 8.25
N LYS A 69 12.26 -9.76 8.07
CA LYS A 69 13.35 -9.64 9.06
C LYS A 69 13.70 -8.17 9.30
N PRO A 70 13.63 -7.67 10.54
CA PRO A 70 14.03 -6.32 10.86
C PRO A 70 15.54 -6.15 10.73
N SER A 71 15.98 -4.99 10.24
CA SER A 71 17.40 -4.61 10.22
C SER A 71 17.53 -3.15 10.66
N PRO A 72 18.51 -2.83 11.53
CA PRO A 72 18.74 -1.46 12.01
C PRO A 72 19.12 -0.49 10.89
N ASP A 73 19.64 -1.00 9.78
CA ASP A 73 20.20 -0.21 8.68
C ASP A 73 19.26 -0.12 7.47
N SER A 74 17.99 -0.50 7.62
CA SER A 74 17.04 -0.58 6.51
C SER A 74 15.63 -0.16 6.86
N PHE A 75 14.87 0.18 5.82
CA PHE A 75 13.44 0.43 5.90
C PHE A 75 12.69 -0.54 4.98
N THR A 76 11.50 -0.95 5.39
CA THR A 76 10.59 -1.70 4.53
C THR A 76 9.73 -0.71 3.74
N VAL A 77 9.71 -0.82 2.42
CA VAL A 77 8.88 0.00 1.54
C VAL A 77 7.77 -0.85 0.95
N MET A 78 6.51 -0.43 1.13
CA MET A 78 5.33 -1.13 0.63
C MET A 78 4.53 -0.22 -0.30
N ILE A 79 4.09 -0.77 -1.42
CA ILE A 79 3.16 -0.13 -2.34
C ILE A 79 1.75 -0.23 -1.76
N GLY A 80 0.94 0.82 -1.94
CA GLY A 80 -0.47 0.81 -1.56
C GLY A 80 -1.42 0.80 -2.76
N ASP A 81 -2.71 0.63 -2.46
CA ASP A 81 -3.78 0.48 -3.45
C ASP A 81 -3.88 1.66 -4.42
N SER A 82 -3.58 2.87 -3.96
CA SER A 82 -3.61 4.07 -4.82
C SER A 82 -2.55 4.00 -5.92
N LEU A 83 -1.36 3.50 -5.60
CA LEU A 83 -0.28 3.36 -6.59
C LEU A 83 -0.45 2.12 -7.47
N LEU A 84 -1.02 1.04 -6.92
CA LEU A 84 -1.49 -0.10 -7.72
C LEU A 84 -2.47 0.36 -8.81
N ALA A 85 -3.45 1.19 -8.47
CA ALA A 85 -4.42 1.70 -9.44
C ALA A 85 -3.78 2.69 -10.44
N TRP A 86 -2.96 3.63 -9.96
CA TRP A 86 -2.29 4.60 -10.81
C TRP A 86 -1.35 3.93 -11.82
N THR A 87 -0.65 2.86 -11.42
CA THR A 87 0.19 2.10 -12.34
C THR A 87 -0.59 1.09 -13.19
N ASN A 88 -1.92 1.13 -13.20
CA ASN A 88 -2.77 0.18 -13.91
C ASN A 88 -2.43 -1.30 -13.63
N GLY A 89 -2.09 -1.65 -12.38
CA GLY A 89 -1.79 -3.03 -11.99
C GLY A 89 -0.33 -3.45 -12.17
N ARG A 90 0.58 -2.60 -12.66
CA ARG A 90 2.01 -2.95 -12.86
C ARG A 90 2.72 -3.24 -11.54
N LEU A 91 2.41 -2.45 -10.50
CA LEU A 91 2.92 -2.68 -9.16
C LEU A 91 1.91 -3.41 -8.31
N HIS A 92 2.37 -4.28 -7.41
CA HIS A 92 1.52 -5.03 -6.52
C HIS A 92 1.40 -4.34 -5.16
N SER A 93 0.18 -4.17 -4.66
CA SER A 93 -0.12 -3.73 -3.29
C SER A 93 -0.22 -4.98 -2.40
N PRO A 94 0.79 -5.30 -1.59
CA PRO A 94 0.82 -6.56 -0.87
C PRO A 94 -0.10 -6.53 0.35
N ILE A 95 -0.74 -7.66 0.60
CA ILE A 95 -1.42 -7.91 1.87
C ILE A 95 -0.34 -8.15 2.92
N HIS A 96 -0.47 -7.49 4.06
CA HIS A 96 0.45 -7.64 5.18
C HIS A 96 -0.31 -7.70 6.50
N ARG A 97 0.32 -8.31 7.50
CA ARG A 97 -0.21 -8.42 8.87
C ARG A 97 0.92 -8.26 9.87
N VAL A 98 0.56 -8.03 11.14
CA VAL A 98 1.51 -8.01 12.24
C VAL A 98 1.16 -9.15 13.19
N MET A 99 2.05 -10.13 13.27
CA MET A 99 1.97 -11.26 14.20
C MET A 99 2.91 -11.00 15.37
N MET A 100 2.36 -10.89 16.58
CA MET A 100 3.19 -10.74 17.79
C MET A 100 3.60 -12.12 18.32
N THR A 101 4.89 -12.32 18.52
CA THR A 101 5.44 -13.54 19.15
C THR A 101 6.10 -13.20 20.48
N GLY A 102 5.66 -13.84 21.57
CA GLY A 102 6.20 -13.63 22.91
C GLY A 102 5.77 -12.33 23.60
N ASN A 103 6.46 -11.99 24.70
CA ASN A 103 6.09 -10.90 25.62
C ASN A 103 7.03 -9.67 25.51
N VAL A 104 7.71 -9.49 24.38
CA VAL A 104 8.63 -8.37 24.15
C VAL A 104 7.93 -7.26 23.38
N ALA A 105 8.11 -6.01 23.81
CA ALA A 105 7.50 -4.87 23.13
C ALA A 105 8.12 -4.65 21.73
N ARG A 106 7.26 -4.61 20.71
CA ARG A 106 7.61 -4.24 19.34
C ARG A 106 7.23 -2.78 19.08
N TYR A 107 8.14 -2.04 18.44
CA TYR A 107 7.95 -0.64 18.06
C TYR A 107 8.15 -0.48 16.57
N SER A 108 7.33 0.34 15.92
CA SER A 108 7.48 0.67 14.51
C SER A 108 7.04 2.10 14.20
N ILE A 109 7.68 2.72 13.22
CA ILE A 109 7.34 4.05 12.73
C ILE A 109 6.98 3.92 11.25
N GLY A 110 5.81 4.45 10.87
CA GLY A 110 5.32 4.43 9.50
C GLY A 110 5.24 5.83 8.90
N LEU A 111 5.83 6.02 7.72
CA LEU A 111 5.63 7.20 6.89
C LEU A 111 4.73 6.82 5.72
N PHE A 112 3.61 7.52 5.56
CA PHE A 112 2.58 7.19 4.59
C PHE A 112 2.44 8.34 3.59
N SER A 113 2.61 8.05 2.29
CA SER A 113 2.29 9.00 1.24
C SER A 113 0.86 8.78 0.77
N ILE A 114 0.02 9.80 0.86
CA ILE A 114 -1.38 9.77 0.44
C ILE A 114 -1.65 10.75 -0.71
N PRO A 115 -2.64 10.48 -1.57
CA PRO A 115 -3.09 11.43 -2.56
C PRO A 115 -3.68 12.68 -1.90
N LYS A 116 -3.45 13.86 -2.49
CA LYS A 116 -4.12 15.09 -2.05
C LYS A 116 -5.63 14.94 -2.26
N ALA A 117 -6.42 15.40 -1.30
CA ALA A 117 -7.89 15.41 -1.43
C ALA A 117 -8.32 16.17 -2.70
N GLY A 118 -9.28 15.60 -3.45
CA GLY A 118 -9.75 16.13 -4.72
C GLY A 118 -8.87 15.76 -5.92
N TYR A 119 -7.73 15.09 -5.71
CA TYR A 119 -6.93 14.56 -6.81
C TYR A 119 -7.53 13.24 -7.30
N ILE A 120 -7.77 13.17 -8.61
CA ILE A 120 -8.28 11.97 -9.27
C ILE A 120 -7.09 11.05 -9.59
N ILE A 121 -7.12 9.86 -9.01
CA ILE A 121 -6.20 8.78 -9.38
C ILE A 121 -6.70 8.20 -10.69
N GLU A 122 -5.89 8.31 -11.72
CA GLU A 122 -6.10 7.70 -13.03
C GLU A 122 -4.78 7.13 -13.55
N ALA A 123 -4.86 6.06 -14.33
CA ALA A 123 -3.69 5.49 -14.99
C ALA A 123 -3.20 6.43 -16.09
N PRO A 124 -1.88 6.71 -16.17
CA PRO A 124 -1.28 7.35 -17.34
C PRO A 124 -1.60 6.57 -18.61
N LYS A 125 -1.84 7.28 -19.71
CA LYS A 125 -2.22 6.68 -20.99
C LYS A 125 -1.13 5.75 -21.53
N GLU A 126 0.12 6.04 -21.18
CA GLU A 126 1.31 5.27 -21.56
C GLU A 126 1.35 3.88 -20.88
N LEU A 127 0.58 3.67 -19.82
CA LEU A 127 0.48 2.38 -19.11
C LEU A 127 -0.75 1.57 -19.54
N VAL A 128 -1.51 2.04 -20.52
CA VAL A 128 -2.74 1.42 -21.01
C VAL A 128 -2.64 1.21 -22.52
N ASP A 129 -2.64 -0.06 -22.93
CA ASP A 129 -2.51 -0.49 -24.32
C ASP A 129 -3.34 -1.77 -24.58
N GLU A 130 -3.23 -2.34 -25.78
CA GLU A 130 -3.98 -3.55 -26.14
C GLU A 130 -3.55 -4.79 -25.35
N GLU A 131 -2.27 -4.87 -24.95
CA GLU A 131 -1.75 -5.96 -24.12
C GLU A 131 -2.08 -5.76 -22.63
N HIS A 132 -2.30 -4.51 -22.23
CA HIS A 132 -2.53 -4.09 -20.84
C HIS A 132 -3.73 -3.14 -20.74
N PRO A 133 -4.96 -3.69 -20.86
CA PRO A 133 -6.17 -2.89 -20.81
C PRO A 133 -6.33 -2.20 -19.45
N LEU A 134 -7.14 -1.14 -19.44
CA LEU A 134 -7.46 -0.39 -18.22
C LEU A 134 -8.14 -1.31 -17.20
N LEU A 135 -7.62 -1.36 -15.98
CA LEU A 135 -8.12 -2.21 -14.89
C LEU A 135 -8.97 -1.44 -13.88
N PHE A 136 -8.80 -0.12 -13.81
CA PHE A 136 -9.44 0.73 -12.80
C PHE A 136 -9.99 2.01 -13.43
N LYS A 137 -11.23 2.36 -13.08
CA LYS A 137 -11.87 3.64 -13.41
C LYS A 137 -11.21 4.75 -12.59
N PRO A 138 -11.08 5.98 -13.13
CA PRO A 138 -10.60 7.13 -12.37
C PRO A 138 -11.41 7.37 -11.09
N PHE A 139 -10.75 7.70 -9.98
CA PHE A 139 -11.44 7.89 -8.70
C PHE A 139 -10.74 8.89 -7.76
N ASP A 140 -11.50 9.47 -6.83
CA ASP A 140 -10.95 10.27 -5.72
C ASP A 140 -10.61 9.37 -4.52
N HIS A 141 -9.41 9.56 -3.97
CA HIS A 141 -8.91 8.74 -2.86
C HIS A 141 -9.74 8.86 -1.58
N VAL A 142 -10.26 10.05 -1.26
CA VAL A 142 -11.04 10.28 -0.03
C VAL A 142 -12.39 9.56 -0.14
N GLN A 143 -13.01 9.58 -1.32
CA GLN A 143 -14.24 8.82 -1.57
C GLN A 143 -14.00 7.31 -1.48
N PHE A 144 -12.88 6.82 -2.02
CA PHE A 144 -12.47 5.42 -1.86
C PHE A 144 -12.28 5.03 -0.39
N LEU A 145 -11.61 5.85 0.42
CA LEU A 145 -11.50 5.62 1.86
C LEU A 145 -12.88 5.59 2.54
N GLY A 146 -13.78 6.50 2.15
CA GLY A 146 -15.16 6.50 2.62
C GLY A 146 -15.87 5.16 2.34
N TYR A 147 -15.73 4.62 1.12
CA TYR A 147 -16.22 3.29 0.77
C TYR A 147 -15.53 2.19 1.59
N TYR A 148 -14.20 2.23 1.74
CA TYR A 148 -13.43 1.23 2.47
C TYR A 148 -13.90 1.06 3.92
N TYR A 149 -14.28 2.16 4.60
CA TYR A 149 -14.80 2.10 5.97
C TYR A 149 -16.27 1.66 6.09
N THR A 150 -16.96 1.42 4.98
CA THR A 150 -18.30 0.78 5.02
C THR A 150 -18.20 -0.71 5.27
N GLU A 151 -19.29 -1.33 5.73
CA GLU A 151 -19.38 -2.79 5.88
C GLU A 151 -19.10 -3.53 4.56
N ALA A 152 -19.61 -2.99 3.44
CA ALA A 152 -19.36 -3.55 2.11
C ALA A 152 -17.87 -3.48 1.72
N GLY A 153 -17.19 -2.38 2.06
CA GLY A 153 -15.77 -2.20 1.81
C GLY A 153 -14.89 -3.14 2.64
N GLN A 154 -15.21 -3.33 3.93
CA GLN A 154 -14.48 -4.23 4.82
C GLN A 154 -14.69 -5.71 4.48
N LYS A 155 -15.87 -6.10 3.99
CA LYS A 155 -16.17 -7.48 3.56
C LYS A 155 -15.65 -7.81 2.16
N ALA A 156 -15.24 -6.81 1.37
CA ALA A 156 -14.74 -7.03 0.03
C ALA A 156 -13.38 -7.73 0.04
N LYS A 157 -13.20 -8.78 -0.77
CA LYS A 157 -11.89 -9.42 -0.98
C LYS A 157 -10.82 -8.41 -1.44
N SER A 158 -11.21 -7.46 -2.27
CA SER A 158 -10.39 -6.29 -2.64
C SER A 158 -11.29 -5.08 -2.72
N ALA A 159 -11.24 -4.22 -1.69
CA ALA A 159 -12.01 -2.98 -1.66
C ALA A 159 -11.75 -2.10 -2.90
N LEU A 160 -10.49 -2.01 -3.34
CA LEU A 160 -10.11 -1.23 -4.53
C LEU A 160 -10.82 -1.75 -5.79
N ARG A 161 -10.71 -3.05 -6.08
CA ARG A 161 -11.35 -3.64 -7.27
C ARG A 161 -12.87 -3.55 -7.21
N ASN A 162 -13.47 -3.71 -6.04
CA ASN A 162 -14.92 -3.58 -5.90
C ASN A 162 -15.40 -2.13 -6.10
N TYR A 163 -14.60 -1.15 -5.68
CA TYR A 163 -14.95 0.27 -5.79
C TYR A 163 -14.78 0.81 -7.20
N CYS A 164 -13.64 0.53 -7.85
CA CYS A 164 -13.26 1.17 -9.11
C CYS A 164 -12.78 0.19 -10.19
N GLY A 165 -12.85 -1.13 -9.97
CA GLY A 165 -12.47 -2.10 -10.99
C GLY A 165 -13.33 -2.03 -12.26
N ILE A 166 -12.73 -2.45 -13.37
CA ILE A 166 -13.39 -2.70 -14.67
C ILE A 166 -13.62 -4.20 -14.84
#